data_AF-A0A6S7K6C3-F1
#
_entry.id   AF-A0A6S7K6C3-F1
#
_cell.length_a   1.000
_cell.length_b   1.000
_cell.length_c   1.000
_cell.angle_alpha   90.00
_cell.angle_beta   90.00
_cell.angle_gamma   90.00
#
_symmetry.space_group_name_H-M   'P 1'
#
loop_
_entity.id
_entity.type
_entity.pdbx_description
1 polymer ?
#
loop_
_entity_poly.entity_id
_entity_poly.type
_entity_poly.pdbx_seq_one_letter_code
_entity_poly.pdbx_strand_id
1 'polypeptide(L)'
;MSNIKKKIKIRQGHRVYLTKILGNADDIVENYDGNQEKKLKQIRITLKERLDTLKTLDEEILELIEADEEISTEIEEAGKYRESVHEMIVNIDSVLEAKPMNETVSMSLRRLYDQIEAHVRGLKSLDVPDTEYGALLLPILIGKIPDEIRILLGRKITGESWNLNTLLENFREELENRERCEGIQALSFRDGRNFDEQRGGRKYSNTPFTAAALMTGKTTINCSFCQKEHTSASCFVVTDIEARKQI
;
A
#
# COMPACT_ATOMS: atom_id res chain seq x y z
N MET A 1 14.88 41.36 -19.56
CA MET A 1 15.04 40.54 -20.81
C MET A 1 16.16 39.49 -20.83
N SER A 2 17.45 39.80 -20.57
CA SER A 2 18.56 38.80 -20.70
C SER A 2 18.47 37.61 -19.72
N ASN A 3 18.03 37.87 -18.48
CA ASN A 3 17.92 36.84 -17.43
C ASN A 3 16.75 35.87 -17.69
N ILE A 4 15.60 36.39 -18.13
CA ILE A 4 14.40 35.61 -18.52
C ILE A 4 14.73 34.59 -19.61
N LYS A 5 15.37 35.05 -20.70
CA LYS A 5 15.76 34.19 -21.82
C LYS A 5 16.68 33.04 -21.39
N LYS A 6 17.53 33.26 -20.40
CA LYS A 6 18.41 32.22 -19.84
C LYS A 6 17.61 31.19 -19.04
N LYS A 7 16.67 31.62 -18.18
CA LYS A 7 15.82 30.73 -17.38
C LYS A 7 14.89 29.88 -18.24
N ILE A 8 14.26 30.47 -19.26
CA ILE A 8 13.45 29.73 -20.24
C ILE A 8 14.26 28.62 -20.92
N LYS A 9 15.50 28.92 -21.33
CA LYS A 9 16.39 27.91 -21.93
C LYS A 9 16.74 26.78 -20.94
N ILE A 10 17.04 27.11 -19.69
CA ILE A 10 17.34 26.12 -18.64
C ILE A 10 16.12 25.21 -18.42
N ARG A 11 14.93 25.82 -18.27
CA ARG A 11 13.66 25.10 -18.15
C ARG A 11 13.41 24.16 -19.33
N GLN A 12 13.57 24.65 -20.57
CA GLN A 12 13.43 23.82 -21.76
C GLN A 12 14.40 22.63 -21.76
N GLY A 13 15.66 22.83 -21.32
CA GLY A 13 16.61 21.75 -21.13
C GLY A 13 16.11 20.67 -20.16
N HIS A 14 15.56 21.09 -19.01
CA HIS A 14 14.94 20.17 -18.05
C HIS A 14 13.73 19.43 -18.65
N ARG A 15 12.86 20.14 -19.39
CA ARG A 15 11.70 19.52 -20.07
C ARG A 15 12.14 18.49 -21.11
N VAL A 16 13.14 18.79 -21.93
CA VAL A 16 13.66 17.83 -22.93
C VAL A 16 14.23 16.57 -22.26
N TYR A 17 14.96 16.73 -21.16
CA TYR A 17 15.48 15.59 -20.40
C TYR A 17 14.35 14.76 -19.78
N LEU A 18 13.38 15.41 -19.15
CA LEU A 18 12.23 14.76 -18.54
C LEU A 18 11.37 14.03 -19.56
N THR A 19 11.10 14.61 -20.73
CA THR A 19 10.32 13.94 -21.79
C THR A 19 10.97 12.63 -22.25
N LYS A 20 12.31 12.54 -22.26
CA LYS A 20 13.01 11.26 -22.54
C LYS A 20 12.82 10.25 -21.41
N ILE A 21 12.82 10.69 -20.15
CA ILE A 21 12.57 9.83 -19.01
C ILE A 21 11.11 9.35 -19.01
N LEU A 22 10.16 10.23 -19.34
CA LEU A 22 8.74 9.89 -19.46
C LEU A 22 8.54 8.77 -20.48
N GLY A 23 9.09 8.91 -21.70
CA GLY A 23 8.98 7.83 -22.70
C GLY A 23 9.60 6.51 -22.23
N ASN A 24 10.79 6.56 -21.61
CA ASN A 24 11.39 5.37 -21.01
C ASN A 24 10.54 4.76 -19.88
N ALA A 25 9.80 5.59 -19.15
CA ALA A 25 8.94 5.14 -18.06
C ALA A 25 7.66 4.50 -18.61
N ASP A 26 7.05 5.10 -19.64
CA ASP A 26 5.90 4.54 -20.36
C ASP A 26 6.23 3.15 -20.91
N ASP A 27 7.35 2.99 -21.61
CA ASP A 27 7.78 1.70 -22.18
C ASP A 27 7.90 0.59 -21.12
N ILE A 28 8.38 0.97 -19.93
CA ILE A 28 8.58 0.06 -18.79
C ILE A 28 7.24 -0.24 -18.09
N VAL A 29 6.37 0.76 -17.97
CA VAL A 29 5.04 0.64 -17.35
C VAL A 29 4.12 -0.23 -18.21
N GLU A 30 4.13 -0.05 -19.53
CA GLU A 30 3.32 -0.85 -20.46
C GLU A 30 3.68 -2.34 -20.45
N ASN A 31 4.97 -2.66 -20.27
CA ASN A 31 5.50 -4.03 -20.32
C ASN A 31 6.03 -4.52 -18.97
N TYR A 32 5.45 -4.05 -17.86
CA TYR A 32 5.99 -4.31 -16.54
C TYR A 32 5.93 -5.79 -16.14
N ASP A 33 7.11 -6.39 -15.90
CA ASP A 33 7.28 -7.80 -15.52
C ASP A 33 7.80 -8.00 -14.08
N GLY A 34 7.98 -6.90 -13.33
CA GLY A 34 8.56 -6.91 -11.98
C GLY A 34 10.10 -6.86 -11.92
N ASN A 35 10.83 -7.30 -12.94
CA ASN A 35 12.30 -7.28 -12.92
C ASN A 35 12.86 -5.85 -12.96
N GLN A 36 12.08 -4.91 -13.48
CA GLN A 36 12.46 -3.51 -13.67
C GLN A 36 12.03 -2.61 -12.49
N GLU A 37 11.49 -3.17 -11.40
CA GLU A 37 10.98 -2.44 -10.24
C GLU A 37 12.00 -1.42 -9.68
N LYS A 38 13.26 -1.82 -9.53
CA LYS A 38 14.33 -0.93 -9.03
C LYS A 38 14.56 0.27 -9.97
N LYS A 39 14.52 0.03 -11.28
CA LYS A 39 14.70 1.06 -12.32
C LYS A 39 13.50 2.02 -12.32
N LEU A 40 12.29 1.50 -12.19
CA LEU A 40 11.05 2.27 -12.05
C LEU A 40 11.07 3.16 -10.80
N LYS A 41 11.51 2.63 -9.65
CA LYS A 41 11.69 3.40 -8.42
C LYS A 41 12.70 4.54 -8.59
N GLN A 42 13.81 4.29 -9.29
CA GLN A 42 14.82 5.31 -9.59
C GLN A 42 14.25 6.41 -10.51
N ILE A 43 13.50 6.02 -11.54
CA ILE A 43 12.82 6.95 -12.44
C ILE A 43 11.84 7.82 -11.66
N ARG A 44 11.01 7.22 -10.80
CA ARG A 44 10.07 7.95 -9.93
C ARG A 44 10.76 9.03 -9.09
N ILE A 45 11.87 8.67 -8.42
CA ILE A 45 12.64 9.63 -7.61
C ILE A 45 13.15 10.77 -8.50
N THR A 46 13.71 10.43 -9.67
CA THR A 46 14.22 11.42 -10.62
C THR A 46 13.13 12.37 -11.12
N LEU A 47 11.94 11.85 -11.43
CA LEU A 47 10.79 12.66 -11.85
C LEU A 47 10.36 13.62 -10.73
N LYS A 48 10.29 13.17 -9.47
CA LYS A 48 9.93 14.01 -8.31
C LYS A 48 10.95 15.14 -8.09
N GLU A 49 12.24 14.83 -8.06
CA GLU A 49 13.31 15.82 -7.90
C GLU A 49 13.28 16.89 -9.01
N ARG A 50 13.12 16.46 -10.27
CA ARG A 50 13.12 17.38 -11.40
C ARG A 50 11.83 18.18 -11.51
N LEU A 51 10.70 17.64 -11.07
CA LEU A 51 9.45 18.37 -10.96
C LEU A 51 9.56 19.53 -9.97
N ASP A 52 10.26 19.35 -8.85
CA ASP A 52 10.52 20.45 -7.92
C ASP A 52 11.44 21.53 -8.52
N THR A 53 12.47 21.14 -9.28
CA THR A 53 13.30 22.13 -10.01
C THR A 53 12.52 22.89 -11.09
N LEU A 54 11.53 22.26 -11.72
CA LEU A 54 10.67 22.93 -12.69
C LEU A 54 9.74 23.94 -12.01
N LYS A 55 9.13 23.59 -10.87
CA LYS A 55 8.32 24.54 -10.08
C LYS A 55 9.11 25.80 -9.72
N THR A 56 10.35 25.64 -9.24
CA THR A 56 11.19 26.79 -8.90
C THR A 56 11.51 27.64 -10.14
N LEU A 57 11.78 27.02 -11.29
CA LEU A 57 12.06 27.76 -12.52
C LEU A 57 10.81 28.47 -13.05
N ASP A 58 9.64 27.86 -12.94
CA ASP A 58 8.37 28.44 -13.38
C ASP A 58 8.00 29.65 -12.51
N GLU A 59 8.15 29.57 -11.18
CA GLU A 59 7.98 30.72 -10.26
C GLU A 59 8.95 31.86 -10.60
N GLU A 60 10.24 31.55 -10.77
CA GLU A 60 11.25 32.54 -11.13
C GLU A 60 11.05 33.15 -12.53
N ILE A 61 10.44 32.43 -13.48
CA ILE A 61 10.10 32.96 -14.80
C ILE A 61 8.90 33.90 -14.69
N LEU A 62 7.87 33.50 -13.93
CA LEU A 62 6.67 34.32 -13.71
C LEU A 62 6.99 35.66 -13.04
N GLU A 63 7.91 35.69 -12.08
CA GLU A 63 8.36 36.93 -11.43
C GLU A 63 9.05 37.92 -12.39
N LEU A 64 9.62 37.41 -13.49
CA LEU A 64 10.36 38.22 -14.44
C LEU A 64 9.56 38.61 -15.69
N ILE A 65 8.34 38.07 -15.87
CA ILE A 65 7.47 38.47 -16.99
C ILE A 65 6.83 39.82 -16.68
N GLU A 66 7.02 40.79 -17.58
CA GLU A 66 6.53 42.16 -17.43
C GLU A 66 5.19 42.39 -18.15
N ALA A 67 4.83 41.52 -19.11
CA ALA A 67 3.62 41.66 -19.93
C ALA A 67 2.50 40.73 -19.43
N ASP A 68 1.40 41.31 -18.94
CA ASP A 68 0.26 40.56 -18.37
C ASP A 68 -0.32 39.51 -19.32
N GLU A 69 -0.32 39.78 -20.63
CA GLU A 69 -0.81 38.84 -21.65
C GLU A 69 0.06 37.57 -21.75
N GLU A 70 1.38 37.69 -21.53
CA GLU A 70 2.33 36.56 -21.58
C GLU A 70 2.27 35.71 -20.30
N ILE A 71 1.88 36.30 -19.16
CA ILE A 71 1.77 35.61 -17.87
C ILE A 71 0.76 34.46 -17.95
N SER A 72 -0.45 34.72 -18.48
CA SER A 72 -1.49 33.70 -18.56
C SER A 72 -1.06 32.51 -19.41
N THR A 73 -0.45 32.78 -20.57
CA THR A 73 0.03 31.71 -21.47
C THR A 73 1.13 30.87 -20.84
N GLU A 74 2.04 31.50 -20.10
CA GLU A 74 3.15 30.80 -19.45
C GLU A 74 2.64 29.90 -18.30
N ILE A 75 1.68 30.37 -17.51
CA ILE A 75 1.04 29.57 -16.45
C ILE A 75 0.37 28.33 -17.05
N GLU A 76 -0.37 28.48 -18.16
CA GLU A 76 -1.04 27.35 -18.82
C GLU A 76 -0.05 26.32 -19.36
N GLU A 77 1.02 26.75 -20.04
CA GLU A 77 2.04 25.84 -20.58
C GLU A 77 2.81 25.10 -19.49
N ALA A 78 3.18 25.80 -18.41
CA ALA A 78 3.81 25.19 -17.24
C ALA A 78 2.89 24.19 -16.54
N GLY A 79 1.61 24.54 -16.39
CA GLY A 79 0.57 23.68 -15.84
C GLY A 79 0.45 22.36 -16.60
N LYS A 80 0.25 22.43 -17.93
CA LYS A 80 0.11 21.25 -18.80
C LYS A 80 1.31 20.31 -18.71
N TYR A 81 2.53 20.85 -18.72
CA TYR A 81 3.73 20.02 -18.63
C TYR A 81 3.85 19.33 -17.26
N ARG A 82 3.56 20.06 -16.18
CA ARG A 82 3.61 19.53 -14.81
C ARG A 82 2.56 18.44 -14.60
N GLU A 83 1.38 18.58 -15.19
CA GLU A 83 0.31 17.58 -15.14
C GLU A 83 0.74 16.27 -15.81
N SER A 84 1.34 16.32 -17.01
CA SER A 84 1.88 15.13 -17.69
C SER A 84 2.93 14.38 -16.85
N VAL A 85 3.81 15.11 -16.14
CA VAL A 85 4.79 14.48 -15.26
C VAL A 85 4.12 13.87 -14.02
N HIS A 86 3.11 14.53 -13.45
CA HIS A 86 2.35 13.99 -12.32
C HIS A 86 1.58 12.72 -12.70
N GLU A 87 0.93 12.70 -13.85
CA GLU A 87 0.23 11.52 -14.38
C GLU A 87 1.16 10.32 -14.48
N MET A 88 2.37 10.51 -15.04
CA MET A 88 3.38 9.46 -15.07
C MET A 88 3.77 8.97 -13.67
N ILE A 89 3.99 9.88 -12.72
CA ILE A 89 4.33 9.49 -11.34
C ILE A 89 3.21 8.63 -10.74
N VAL A 90 1.94 8.99 -10.97
CA VAL A 90 0.78 8.21 -10.51
C VAL A 90 0.74 6.85 -11.19
N ASN A 91 1.00 6.77 -12.50
CA ASN A 91 1.06 5.51 -13.22
C ASN A 91 2.16 4.60 -12.67
N ILE A 92 3.35 5.15 -12.45
CA ILE A 92 4.47 4.43 -11.81
C ILE A 92 4.09 3.96 -10.40
N ASP A 93 3.51 4.82 -9.57
CA ASP A 93 3.09 4.47 -8.22
C ASP A 93 2.01 3.38 -8.27
N SER A 94 1.06 3.44 -9.20
CA SER A 94 0.04 2.41 -9.38
C SER A 94 0.64 1.04 -9.75
N VAL A 95 1.68 1.01 -10.57
CA VAL A 95 2.36 -0.24 -10.96
C VAL A 95 3.27 -0.79 -9.86
N LEU A 96 3.91 0.10 -9.09
CA LEU A 96 4.77 -0.30 -7.96
C LEU A 96 3.96 -0.74 -6.73
N GLU A 97 2.80 -0.12 -6.50
CA GLU A 97 1.87 -0.43 -5.41
C GLU A 97 0.85 -1.51 -5.79
N ALA A 98 0.67 -1.77 -7.08
CA ALA A 98 0.08 -3.01 -7.57
C ALA A 98 0.97 -4.16 -7.11
N LYS A 99 0.70 -4.64 -5.89
CA LYS A 99 1.07 -5.97 -5.44
C LYS A 99 0.72 -6.92 -6.58
N PRO A 100 1.56 -7.92 -6.91
CA PRO A 100 1.24 -8.85 -7.98
C PRO A 100 -0.20 -9.31 -7.77
N MET A 101 -1.04 -9.13 -8.80
CA MET A 101 -2.35 -9.75 -8.87
C MET A 101 -2.12 -11.26 -8.71
N ASN A 102 -2.10 -11.70 -7.45
CA ASN A 102 -2.05 -13.08 -7.03
C ASN A 102 -3.38 -13.79 -7.33
N GLU A 103 -4.28 -13.14 -8.07
CA GLU A 103 -5.40 -13.76 -8.78
C GLU A 103 -4.96 -14.94 -9.65
N THR A 104 -3.68 -15.01 -10.05
CA THR A 104 -3.15 -16.18 -10.79
C THR A 104 -2.55 -17.25 -9.89
N VAL A 105 -1.81 -16.89 -8.85
CA VAL A 105 -1.10 -17.86 -7.99
C VAL A 105 -2.07 -18.59 -7.07
N SER A 106 -3.00 -17.89 -6.42
CA SER A 106 -4.03 -18.49 -5.57
C SER A 106 -4.95 -19.42 -6.39
N MET A 107 -5.42 -18.95 -7.54
CA MET A 107 -6.29 -19.74 -8.43
C MET A 107 -5.58 -20.93 -9.10
N SER A 108 -4.31 -20.78 -9.50
CA SER A 108 -3.55 -21.89 -10.08
C SER A 108 -3.22 -22.95 -9.03
N LEU A 109 -2.87 -22.55 -7.81
CA LEU A 109 -2.68 -23.47 -6.70
C LEU A 109 -3.97 -24.18 -6.30
N ARG A 110 -5.11 -23.47 -6.35
CA ARG A 110 -6.43 -24.07 -6.13
C ARG A 110 -6.74 -25.16 -7.15
N ARG A 111 -6.49 -24.90 -8.43
CA ARG A 111 -6.66 -25.90 -9.51
C ARG A 111 -5.75 -27.11 -9.30
N LEU A 112 -4.50 -26.89 -8.91
CA LEU A 112 -3.58 -27.99 -8.61
C LEU A 112 -4.07 -28.82 -7.42
N TYR A 113 -4.56 -28.17 -6.37
CA TYR A 113 -5.16 -28.85 -5.23
C TYR A 113 -6.36 -29.71 -5.64
N ASP A 114 -7.32 -29.12 -6.35
CA ASP A 114 -8.54 -29.81 -6.76
C ASP A 114 -8.24 -31.02 -7.67
N GLN A 115 -7.20 -30.92 -8.52
CA GLN A 115 -6.71 -32.04 -9.33
C GLN A 115 -6.09 -33.15 -8.47
N ILE A 116 -5.21 -32.79 -7.54
CA ILE A 116 -4.58 -33.75 -6.61
C ILE A 116 -5.66 -34.45 -5.78
N GLU A 117 -6.63 -33.71 -5.25
CA GLU A 117 -7.72 -34.24 -4.45
C GLU A 117 -8.61 -35.17 -5.28
N ALA A 118 -8.93 -34.81 -6.53
CA ALA A 118 -9.66 -35.68 -7.45
C ALA A 118 -8.92 -37.00 -7.72
N HIS A 119 -7.60 -36.96 -7.91
CA HIS A 119 -6.79 -38.17 -8.07
C HIS A 119 -6.74 -39.02 -6.81
N VAL A 120 -6.60 -38.41 -5.63
CA VAL A 120 -6.63 -39.14 -4.34
C VAL A 120 -8.01 -39.77 -4.09
N ARG A 121 -9.12 -39.06 -4.37
CA ARG A 121 -10.47 -39.63 -4.29
C ARG A 121 -10.68 -40.78 -5.29
N GLY A 122 -10.12 -40.65 -6.49
CA GLY A 122 -10.13 -41.71 -7.50
C GLY A 122 -9.36 -42.96 -7.05
N LEU A 123 -8.17 -42.79 -6.49
CA LEU A 123 -7.38 -43.90 -5.93
C LEU A 123 -8.09 -44.59 -4.76
N LYS A 124 -8.75 -43.81 -3.90
CA LYS A 124 -9.56 -44.34 -2.80
C LYS A 124 -10.78 -45.13 -3.28
N SER A 125 -11.38 -44.75 -4.41
CA SER A 125 -12.49 -45.50 -5.01
C SER A 125 -12.08 -46.84 -5.63
N LEU A 126 -10.77 -47.00 -5.92
CA LEU A 126 -10.17 -48.25 -6.38
C LEU A 126 -9.73 -49.16 -5.22
N ASP A 127 -10.09 -48.80 -3.97
CA ASP A 127 -9.79 -49.53 -2.73
C ASP A 127 -8.30 -49.67 -2.41
N VAL A 128 -7.47 -48.74 -2.93
CA VAL A 128 -6.04 -48.67 -2.61
C VAL A 128 -5.87 -47.98 -1.24
N PRO A 129 -5.15 -48.58 -0.27
CA PRO A 129 -5.01 -48.01 1.05
C PRO A 129 -4.11 -46.75 1.07
N ASP A 130 -4.53 -45.75 1.86
CA ASP A 130 -3.86 -44.44 2.05
C ASP A 130 -2.38 -44.53 2.43
N THR A 131 -1.97 -45.64 3.02
CA THR A 131 -0.59 -45.92 3.44
C THR A 131 0.35 -46.22 2.28
N GLU A 132 -0.15 -46.82 1.19
CA GLU A 132 0.69 -47.27 0.07
C GLU A 132 0.94 -46.13 -0.92
N TYR A 133 -0.11 -45.41 -1.31
CA TYR A 133 0.05 -44.25 -2.19
C TYR A 133 0.61 -43.03 -1.44
N GLY A 134 0.39 -42.93 -0.13
CA GLY A 134 0.92 -41.86 0.71
C GLY A 134 2.44 -41.72 0.61
N ALA A 135 3.18 -42.83 0.74
CA ALA A 135 4.64 -42.82 0.68
C ALA A 135 5.20 -42.37 -0.68
N LEU A 136 4.47 -42.63 -1.77
CA LEU A 136 4.90 -42.28 -3.14
C LEU A 136 4.47 -40.87 -3.55
N LEU A 137 3.27 -40.46 -3.16
CA LEU A 137 2.72 -39.16 -3.56
C LEU A 137 3.31 -38.02 -2.73
N LEU A 138 3.68 -38.26 -1.46
CA LEU A 138 4.17 -37.20 -0.58
C LEU A 138 5.41 -36.45 -1.11
N PRO A 139 6.48 -37.13 -1.60
CA PRO A 139 7.64 -36.43 -2.16
C PRO A 139 7.31 -35.69 -3.46
N ILE A 140 6.42 -36.26 -4.28
CA ILE A 140 5.97 -35.66 -5.55
C ILE A 140 5.17 -34.39 -5.28
N LEU A 141 4.28 -34.43 -4.28
CA LEU A 141 3.48 -33.28 -3.86
C LEU A 141 4.36 -32.17 -3.30
N ILE A 142 5.28 -32.49 -2.40
CA ILE A 142 6.22 -31.50 -1.84
C ILE A 142 7.11 -30.89 -2.92
N GLY A 143 7.48 -31.66 -3.95
CA GLY A 143 8.25 -31.15 -5.10
C GLY A 143 7.45 -30.29 -6.08
N LYS A 144 6.11 -30.39 -6.08
CA LYS A 144 5.21 -29.60 -6.95
C LYS A 144 4.65 -28.35 -6.26
N ILE A 145 4.73 -28.29 -4.94
CA ILE A 145 4.26 -27.15 -4.14
C ILE A 145 5.36 -26.08 -4.07
N PRO A 146 5.03 -24.78 -4.24
CA PRO A 146 5.98 -23.68 -4.07
C PRO A 146 6.62 -23.64 -2.68
N ASP A 147 7.88 -23.18 -2.63
CA ASP A 147 8.70 -23.14 -1.42
C ASP A 147 8.04 -22.41 -0.24
N GLU A 148 7.31 -21.33 -0.50
CA GLU A 148 6.57 -20.59 0.53
C GLU A 148 5.59 -21.47 1.31
N ILE A 149 4.81 -22.28 0.58
CA ILE A 149 3.79 -23.13 1.20
C ILE A 149 4.45 -24.34 1.85
N ARG A 150 5.53 -24.87 1.27
CA ARG A 150 6.33 -25.92 1.90
C ARG A 150 6.87 -25.51 3.26
N ILE A 151 7.36 -24.27 3.40
CA ILE A 151 7.87 -23.75 4.68
C ILE A 151 6.74 -23.59 5.70
N LEU A 152 5.58 -23.10 5.27
CA LEU A 152 4.41 -22.94 6.14
C LEU A 152 3.86 -24.29 6.62
N LEU A 153 3.77 -25.26 5.72
CA LEU A 153 3.40 -26.64 6.06
C LEU A 153 4.42 -27.28 6.99
N GLY A 154 5.73 -27.07 6.76
CA GLY A 154 6.79 -27.57 7.64
C GLY A 154 6.78 -26.94 9.04
N ARG A 155 6.22 -25.74 9.20
CA ARG A 155 5.97 -25.14 10.52
C ARG A 155 4.76 -25.76 11.21
N LYS A 156 3.67 -26.03 10.47
CA LYS A 156 2.43 -26.63 11.00
C LYS A 156 2.59 -28.13 11.31
N ILE A 157 3.35 -28.85 10.51
CA ILE A 157 3.60 -30.29 10.66
C ILE A 157 4.85 -30.47 11.51
N THR A 158 4.68 -30.31 12.82
CA THR A 158 5.74 -30.52 13.82
C THR A 158 5.85 -32.00 14.25
N GLY A 159 5.07 -32.90 13.65
CA GLY A 159 5.00 -34.33 14.01
C GLY A 159 5.85 -35.24 13.11
N GLU A 160 6.37 -36.33 13.70
CA GLU A 160 7.31 -37.31 13.09
C GLU A 160 6.74 -38.14 11.92
N SER A 161 5.48 -37.97 11.54
CA SER A 161 4.88 -38.68 10.39
C SER A 161 4.12 -37.72 9.49
N TRP A 162 4.68 -37.43 8.31
CA TRP A 162 3.95 -36.74 7.25
C TRP A 162 2.86 -37.69 6.71
N ASN A 163 1.64 -37.56 7.20
CA ASN A 163 0.49 -38.28 6.66
C ASN A 163 -0.11 -37.46 5.51
N LEU A 164 -0.40 -38.12 4.38
CA LEU A 164 -0.93 -37.45 3.20
C LEU A 164 -2.27 -36.74 3.47
N ASN A 165 -3.15 -37.34 4.27
CA ASN A 165 -4.43 -36.73 4.63
C ASN A 165 -4.23 -35.45 5.47
N THR A 166 -3.35 -35.51 6.47
CA THR A 166 -2.99 -34.35 7.29
C THR A 166 -2.31 -33.25 6.48
N LEU A 167 -1.49 -33.61 5.48
CA LEU A 167 -0.90 -32.67 4.55
C LEU A 167 -1.96 -31.96 3.69
N LEU A 168 -2.89 -32.72 3.11
CA LEU A 168 -3.94 -32.19 2.25
C LEU A 168 -4.92 -31.29 3.02
N GLU A 169 -5.25 -31.62 4.27
CA GLU A 169 -6.07 -30.79 5.15
C GLU A 169 -5.36 -29.48 5.48
N ASN A 170 -4.09 -29.54 5.89
CA ASN A 170 -3.30 -28.35 6.21
C ASN A 170 -3.05 -27.45 4.99
N PHE A 171 -2.87 -28.05 3.81
CA PHE A 171 -2.71 -27.31 2.56
C PHE A 171 -4.00 -26.62 2.15
N ARG A 172 -5.15 -27.26 2.34
CA ARG A 172 -6.46 -26.62 2.13
C ARG A 172 -6.69 -25.46 3.08
N GLU A 173 -6.43 -25.65 4.37
CA GLU A 173 -6.56 -24.57 5.35
C GLU A 173 -5.65 -23.38 4.99
N GLU A 174 -4.43 -23.66 4.52
CA GLU A 174 -3.51 -22.62 4.08
C GLU A 174 -4.00 -21.89 2.82
N LEU A 175 -4.58 -22.60 1.86
CA LEU A 175 -5.23 -22.00 0.69
C LEU A 175 -6.40 -21.11 1.09
N GLU A 176 -7.31 -21.60 1.93
CA GLU A 176 -8.45 -20.82 2.42
C GLU A 176 -7.99 -19.59 3.23
N ASN A 177 -6.91 -19.71 4.01
CA ASN A 177 -6.33 -18.57 4.74
C ASN A 177 -5.72 -17.54 3.78
N ARG A 178 -5.09 -17.96 2.68
CA ARG A 178 -4.59 -17.06 1.65
C ARG A 178 -5.72 -16.33 0.94
N GLU A 179 -6.78 -17.04 0.55
CA GLU A 179 -7.98 -16.46 -0.07
C GLU A 179 -8.67 -15.44 0.86
N ARG A 180 -8.76 -15.73 2.17
CA ARG A 180 -9.26 -14.78 3.18
C ARG A 180 -8.37 -13.55 3.31
N CYS A 181 -7.05 -13.73 3.33
CA CYS A 181 -6.09 -12.62 3.39
C CYS A 181 -6.15 -11.75 2.12
N GLU A 182 -6.38 -12.35 0.95
CA GLU A 182 -6.63 -11.64 -0.31
C GLU A 182 -7.93 -10.84 -0.24
N GLY A 183 -9.00 -11.41 0.30
CA GLY A 183 -10.28 -10.73 0.52
C GLY A 183 -10.19 -9.53 1.49
N ILE A 184 -9.39 -9.64 2.57
CA ILE A 184 -9.15 -8.54 3.51
C ILE A 184 -8.32 -7.43 2.85
N GLN A 185 -7.32 -7.79 2.04
CA GLN A 185 -6.55 -6.81 1.26
C GLN A 185 -7.47 -6.02 0.31
N ALA A 186 -8.40 -6.69 -0.38
CA ALA A 186 -9.39 -6.03 -1.24
C ALA A 186 -10.31 -5.04 -0.50
N LEU A 187 -10.59 -5.27 0.79
CA LEU A 187 -11.32 -4.32 1.64
C LEU A 187 -10.43 -3.14 2.07
N SER A 188 -9.16 -3.39 2.41
CA SER A 188 -8.22 -2.34 2.85
C SER A 188 -7.86 -1.32 1.76
N PHE A 189 -7.97 -1.68 0.47
CA PHE A 189 -7.78 -0.75 -0.64
C PHE A 189 -9.05 0.01 -1.06
N ARG A 190 -10.23 -0.37 -0.56
CA ARG A 190 -11.48 0.36 -0.84
C ARG A 190 -11.68 1.57 0.07
N ASP A 191 -10.97 1.66 1.19
CA ASP A 191 -11.10 2.76 2.15
C ASP A 191 -10.30 4.03 1.76
N GLY A 192 -9.65 4.03 0.60
CA GLY A 192 -8.97 5.20 0.04
C GLY A 192 -9.82 6.06 -0.89
N ARG A 193 -11.07 5.65 -1.20
CA ARG A 193 -11.99 6.45 -2.03
C ARG A 193 -12.99 7.20 -1.16
N ASN A 194 -12.70 8.48 -0.95
CA ASN A 194 -13.63 9.52 -0.50
C ASN A 194 -14.37 9.21 0.80
N PHE A 195 -13.70 9.37 1.94
CA PHE A 195 -14.42 9.87 3.11
C PHE A 195 -14.72 11.34 2.82
N ASP A 196 -15.89 11.57 2.22
CA ASP A 196 -16.49 12.87 1.97
C ASP A 196 -16.31 13.76 3.22
N GLU A 197 -15.73 14.91 2.93
CA GLU A 197 -15.29 15.97 3.81
C GLU A 197 -16.50 16.73 4.38
N GLN A 198 -17.36 16.04 5.13
CA GLN A 198 -18.55 16.64 5.77
C GLN A 198 -18.75 16.25 7.24
N ARG A 199 -17.69 15.79 7.92
CA ARG A 199 -17.65 15.79 9.38
C ARG A 199 -16.58 16.75 9.88
N GLY A 200 -17.00 18.01 9.99
CA GLY A 200 -16.45 19.09 10.81
C GLY A 200 -15.11 18.80 11.47
N GLY A 201 -14.03 18.92 10.67
CA GLY A 201 -12.68 18.95 11.19
C GLY A 201 -12.51 20.18 12.07
N ARG A 202 -12.47 19.97 13.39
CA ARG A 202 -11.91 20.94 14.33
C ARG A 202 -10.46 21.14 13.90
N LYS A 203 -10.21 22.23 13.17
CA LYS A 203 -8.87 22.72 12.87
C LYS A 203 -8.16 22.90 14.22
N TYR A 204 -7.11 22.12 14.45
CA TYR A 204 -6.14 22.39 15.51
C TYR A 204 -5.41 23.67 15.11
N SER A 205 -6.03 24.80 15.41
CA SER A 205 -5.40 26.11 15.32
C SER A 205 -4.42 26.21 16.47
N ASN A 206 -3.14 26.43 16.17
CA ASN A 206 -2.09 26.72 17.13
C ASN A 206 -2.22 28.15 17.73
N THR A 207 -3.44 28.63 17.94
CA THR A 207 -3.70 29.91 18.59
C THR A 207 -3.83 29.69 20.10
N PRO A 208 -3.13 30.47 20.93
CA PRO A 208 -3.32 30.41 22.37
C PRO A 208 -4.76 30.86 22.67
N PHE A 209 -5.55 29.95 23.24
CA PHE A 209 -6.92 30.22 23.64
C PHE A 209 -6.95 31.39 24.64
N THR A 210 -7.64 32.47 24.29
CA THR A 210 -7.89 33.60 25.18
C THR A 210 -8.96 33.23 26.21
N ALA A 211 -8.82 33.77 27.43
CA ALA A 211 -9.63 33.41 28.61
C ALA A 211 -11.16 33.52 28.46
N ALA A 212 -11.66 34.18 27.41
CA ALA A 212 -13.09 34.32 27.13
C ALA A 212 -13.76 33.02 26.63
N ALA A 213 -13.03 32.11 25.97
CA ALA A 213 -13.59 30.86 25.44
C ALA A 213 -13.92 29.82 26.53
N LEU A 214 -13.25 29.91 27.69
CA LEU A 214 -13.47 29.03 28.83
C LEU A 214 -14.85 29.24 29.48
N MET A 215 -15.41 30.44 29.35
CA MET A 215 -16.65 30.83 30.04
C MET A 215 -17.93 30.33 29.35
N THR A 216 -17.82 29.74 28.15
CA THR A 216 -18.99 29.36 27.33
C THR A 216 -19.06 27.89 26.89
N GLY A 217 -18.03 27.07 27.15
CA GLY A 217 -18.01 25.65 26.76
C GLY A 217 -17.50 24.71 27.85
N LYS A 218 -18.37 24.26 28.76
CA LYS A 218 -18.03 23.24 29.78
C LYS A 218 -17.84 21.87 29.14
N THR A 219 -16.59 21.50 28.85
CA THR A 219 -16.17 20.08 28.82
C THR A 219 -15.39 19.81 30.10
N THR A 220 -16.10 19.50 31.18
CA THR A 220 -15.49 19.13 32.46
C THR A 220 -14.82 17.76 32.28
N ILE A 221 -13.49 17.74 32.27
CA ILE A 221 -12.72 16.48 32.28
C ILE A 221 -12.83 15.94 33.72
N ASN A 222 -13.77 15.02 33.93
CA ASN A 222 -13.97 14.37 35.22
C ASN A 222 -13.25 13.03 35.27
N CYS A 223 -12.61 12.75 36.40
CA CYS A 223 -11.94 11.49 36.67
C CYS A 223 -12.97 10.38 36.86
N SER A 224 -12.86 9.30 36.10
CA SER A 224 -13.78 8.15 36.17
C SER A 224 -13.77 7.44 37.54
N PHE A 225 -12.70 7.61 38.32
CA PHE A 225 -12.51 6.93 39.61
C PHE A 225 -12.98 7.73 40.83
N CYS A 226 -12.81 9.05 40.83
CA CYS A 226 -13.18 9.89 41.98
C CYS A 226 -14.06 11.09 41.64
N GLN A 227 -14.50 11.19 40.38
CA GLN A 227 -15.45 12.19 39.86
C GLN A 227 -15.03 13.66 40.03
N LYS A 228 -13.77 13.91 40.42
CA LYS A 228 -13.17 15.25 40.49
C LYS A 228 -12.63 15.70 39.12
N GLU A 229 -12.39 17.00 38.97
CA GLU A 229 -11.91 17.63 37.74
C GLU A 229 -10.41 17.35 37.50
N HIS A 230 -10.10 16.16 36.99
CA HIS A 230 -8.78 15.77 36.46
C HIS A 230 -8.91 14.53 35.57
N THR A 231 -7.86 14.23 34.81
CA THR A 231 -7.80 13.03 33.97
C THR A 231 -7.65 11.75 34.81
N SER A 232 -8.36 10.68 34.45
CA SER A 232 -8.33 9.40 35.19
C SER A 232 -6.91 8.82 35.39
N ALA A 233 -5.96 9.16 34.51
CA ALA A 233 -4.56 8.77 34.60
C ALA A 233 -3.79 9.45 35.74
N SER A 234 -4.16 10.69 36.09
CA SER A 234 -3.51 11.51 37.13
C SER A 234 -4.25 11.47 38.47
N CYS A 235 -5.11 10.46 38.68
CA CYS A 235 -5.90 10.35 39.90
C CYS A 235 -5.03 10.03 41.12
N PHE A 236 -4.95 11.00 42.04
CA PHE A 236 -4.28 10.87 43.34
C PHE A 236 -5.14 10.19 44.41
N VAL A 237 -6.42 9.96 44.17
CA VAL A 237 -7.33 9.31 45.13
C VAL A 237 -7.29 7.79 45.01
N VAL A 238 -7.11 7.26 43.79
CA VAL A 238 -6.98 5.83 43.52
C VAL A 238 -5.62 5.59 42.87
N THR A 239 -4.60 5.49 43.72
CA THR A 239 -3.22 5.20 43.32
C THR A 239 -2.97 3.70 43.15
N ASP A 240 -3.68 2.87 43.91
CA ASP A 240 -3.48 1.42 43.90
C ASP A 240 -4.11 0.75 42.67
N ILE A 241 -3.32 -0.09 42.02
CA ILE A 241 -3.70 -0.81 40.79
C ILE A 241 -4.86 -1.76 41.05
N GLU A 242 -4.94 -2.37 42.24
CA GLU A 242 -6.03 -3.26 42.62
C GLU A 242 -7.34 -2.50 42.85
N ALA A 243 -7.28 -1.32 43.48
CA ALA A 243 -8.43 -0.44 43.67
C ALA A 243 -8.95 0.13 42.34
N ARG A 244 -8.09 0.33 41.33
CA ARG A 244 -8.51 0.70 39.97
C ARG A 244 -9.24 -0.41 39.21
N LYS A 245 -9.03 -1.68 39.58
CA LYS A 245 -9.69 -2.83 38.93
C LYS A 245 -11.06 -3.16 39.51
N GLN A 246 -11.38 -2.65 40.70
CA GLN A 246 -12.64 -2.92 41.40
C GLN A 246 -13.71 -1.81 41.22
N ILE A 247 -13.36 -0.71 40.56
CA ILE A 247 -14.27 0.39 40.17
C ILE A 247 -14.60 0.22 38.69
#